data_AF-A0A087TZ23-F1
#
_entry.id   AF-A0A087TZ23-F1
#
_cell.length_a   1.000
_cell.length_b   1.000
_cell.length_c   1.000
_cell.angle_alpha   90.00
_cell.angle_beta   90.00
_cell.angle_gamma   90.00
#
_symmetry.space_group_name_H-M   'P 1'
#
loop_
_entity.id
_entity.type
_entity.pdbx_description
1 polymer ?
#
loop_
_entity_poly.entity_id
_entity_poly.type
_entity_poly.pdbx_seq_one_letter_code
_entity_poly.pdbx_strand_id
1 'polypeptide(L)'
;MSAKFVKNVLPYALRASENLNLSSKCTRGLMAMLNGIKQTKTWAYRMIDASGKIPNGVLSGNINSLGDYEECLNVDVPNNFRGQYCPVKFLAPVPERRPFTSADDELPEFVNATKYGLVVGEFMKKAYYYHYLSFRSSVCVPSTCSAEEVQRIAEKVMEMSGIEFDVNVPHCESKEEKIMLKKSEIIIICVLSVIVFLGITATVTDVILRLISEDELYKENLSTLVKGLLCFSFYTNTERLLKSDKSSDSIKIFHGFKVITILWVILNHTYHYINFSGCSALLEAREKGKEIAFQFIANGFLNVETFFFISAVLVSYGVTKVKERKINIFLYIAR
;
A
#
# COMPACT_ATOMS: atom_id res chain seq x y z
N MET A 1 12.21 -30.93 2.30
CA MET A 1 13.35 -30.75 1.36
C MET A 1 14.54 -31.57 1.87
N SER A 2 14.94 -32.64 1.17
CA SER A 2 15.83 -33.69 1.70
C SER A 2 17.32 -33.36 1.51
N ALA A 3 18.21 -34.03 2.27
CA ALA A 3 19.68 -33.93 2.13
C ALA A 3 20.18 -34.21 0.69
N LYS A 4 19.39 -34.89 -0.15
CA LYS A 4 19.68 -35.06 -1.59
C LYS A 4 19.59 -33.76 -2.38
N PHE A 5 18.65 -32.87 -2.04
CA PHE A 5 18.50 -31.56 -2.71
C PHE A 5 19.73 -30.69 -2.47
N VAL A 6 20.19 -30.60 -1.22
CA VAL A 6 21.40 -29.86 -0.86
C VAL A 6 22.63 -30.43 -1.57
N LYS A 7 22.77 -31.76 -1.64
CA LYS A 7 23.89 -32.41 -2.33
C LYS A 7 23.95 -32.09 -3.82
N ASN A 8 22.79 -31.89 -4.46
CA ASN A 8 22.71 -31.56 -5.88
C ASN A 8 22.88 -30.06 -6.15
N VAL A 9 22.39 -29.17 -5.28
CA VAL A 9 22.43 -27.71 -5.48
C VAL A 9 23.75 -27.09 -5.00
N LEU A 10 24.36 -27.63 -3.94
CA LEU A 10 25.59 -27.13 -3.34
C LEU A 10 26.76 -26.96 -4.34
N PRO A 11 27.10 -27.93 -5.22
CA PRO A 11 28.20 -27.74 -6.17
C PRO A 11 27.92 -26.63 -7.21
N TYR A 12 26.66 -26.40 -7.59
CA TYR A 12 26.30 -25.29 -8.47
C TYR A 12 26.38 -23.95 -7.73
N ALA A 13 25.94 -23.88 -6.48
CA ALA A 13 26.05 -22.70 -5.64
C ALA A 13 27.52 -22.31 -5.37
N LEU A 14 28.39 -23.31 -5.15
CA LEU A 14 29.83 -23.11 -4.97
C LEU A 14 30.50 -22.58 -6.24
N ARG A 15 30.24 -23.21 -7.40
CA ARG A 15 30.76 -22.74 -8.70
C ARG A 15 30.21 -21.36 -9.10
N ALA A 16 28.95 -21.08 -8.78
CA ALA A 16 28.37 -19.76 -8.98
C ALA A 16 29.07 -18.72 -8.11
N SER A 17 29.36 -19.04 -6.83
CA SER A 17 30.02 -18.12 -5.91
C SER A 17 31.45 -17.73 -6.32
N GLU A 18 32.21 -18.64 -6.95
CA GLU A 18 33.57 -18.37 -7.43
C GLU A 18 33.58 -17.37 -8.59
N ASN A 19 32.55 -17.38 -9.44
CA ASN A 19 32.46 -16.49 -10.60
C ASN A 19 31.82 -15.12 -10.29
N LEU A 20 31.25 -14.93 -9.08
CA LEU A 20 30.41 -13.77 -8.74
C LEU A 20 31.14 -12.61 -8.06
N ASN A 21 32.46 -12.69 -7.84
CA ASN A 21 33.27 -11.67 -7.14
C ASN A 21 32.58 -11.12 -5.87
N LEU A 22 32.19 -12.03 -4.98
CA LEU A 22 31.51 -11.72 -3.72
C LEU A 22 32.53 -11.38 -2.62
N SER A 23 32.13 -10.53 -1.68
CA SER A 23 32.92 -10.20 -0.49
C SER A 23 33.13 -11.43 0.39
N SER A 24 34.28 -11.47 1.07
CA SER A 24 34.60 -12.56 2.01
C SER A 24 33.61 -12.67 3.19
N LYS A 25 32.88 -11.59 3.51
CA LYS A 25 31.82 -11.60 4.52
C LYS A 25 30.56 -12.27 3.98
N CYS A 26 30.08 -11.86 2.81
CA CYS A 26 28.90 -12.46 2.19
C CYS A 26 29.11 -13.95 1.89
N THR A 27 30.26 -14.32 1.32
CA THR A 27 30.59 -15.73 1.04
C THR A 27 30.59 -16.58 2.33
N ARG A 28 31.16 -16.08 3.42
CA ARG A 28 31.11 -16.80 4.71
C ARG A 28 29.68 -16.93 5.25
N GLY A 29 28.86 -15.89 5.14
CA GLY A 29 27.44 -15.93 5.50
C GLY A 29 26.66 -16.98 4.69
N LEU A 30 26.82 -16.98 3.37
CA LEU A 30 26.19 -17.94 2.46
C LEU A 30 26.65 -19.38 2.74
N MET A 31 27.94 -19.59 2.99
CA MET A 31 28.48 -20.91 3.36
C MET A 31 27.92 -21.39 4.70
N ALA A 32 27.80 -20.49 5.67
CA ALA A 32 27.17 -20.81 6.95
C ALA A 32 25.69 -21.18 6.75
N MET A 33 24.95 -20.44 5.92
CA MET A 33 23.58 -20.78 5.53
C MET A 33 23.50 -22.17 4.90
N LEU A 34 24.33 -22.47 3.88
CA LEU A 34 24.40 -23.78 3.23
C LEU A 34 24.71 -24.92 4.20
N ASN A 35 25.66 -24.70 5.12
CA ASN A 35 25.99 -25.66 6.18
C ASN A 35 24.82 -25.85 7.15
N GLY A 36 24.10 -24.78 7.48
CA GLY A 36 22.88 -24.80 8.28
C GLY A 36 21.78 -25.65 7.63
N ILE A 37 21.59 -25.52 6.31
CA ILE A 37 20.63 -26.33 5.54
C ILE A 37 21.07 -27.81 5.57
N LYS A 38 22.35 -28.10 5.32
CA LYS A 38 22.89 -29.47 5.37
C LYS A 38 22.68 -30.14 6.74
N GLN A 39 22.81 -29.37 7.81
CA GLN A 39 22.61 -29.82 9.19
C GLN A 39 21.16 -29.71 9.67
N THR A 40 20.21 -29.40 8.79
CA THR A 40 18.78 -29.26 9.14
C THR A 40 18.53 -28.28 10.28
N LYS A 41 19.29 -27.18 10.35
CA LYS A 41 19.13 -26.16 11.38
C LYS A 41 17.87 -25.33 11.12
N THR A 42 17.07 -25.13 12.17
CA THR A 42 15.80 -24.38 12.08
C THR A 42 15.98 -22.99 11.49
N TRP A 43 16.98 -22.23 11.93
CA TRP A 43 17.22 -20.87 11.42
C TRP A 43 17.49 -20.85 9.91
N ALA A 44 18.17 -21.86 9.36
CA ALA A 44 18.50 -21.93 7.94
C ALA A 44 17.27 -22.29 7.10
N TYR A 45 16.40 -23.14 7.65
CA TYR A 45 15.12 -23.46 7.01
C TYR A 45 14.12 -22.30 7.10
N ARG A 46 14.13 -21.50 8.18
CA ARG A 46 13.36 -20.25 8.28
C ARG A 46 13.76 -19.25 7.18
N MET A 47 15.06 -19.12 6.89
CA MET A 47 15.50 -18.25 5.78
C MET A 47 14.96 -18.73 4.41
N ILE A 48 14.95 -20.05 4.17
CA ILE A 48 14.37 -20.60 2.93
C ILE A 48 12.84 -20.40 2.92
N ASP A 49 12.17 -20.65 4.04
CA ASP A 49 10.71 -20.57 4.14
C ASP A 49 10.20 -19.14 3.98
N ALA A 50 10.94 -18.19 4.56
CA ALA A 50 10.71 -16.75 4.46
C ALA A 50 10.99 -16.16 3.07
N SER A 51 11.72 -16.88 2.20
CA SER A 51 12.00 -16.40 0.83
C SER A 51 10.78 -16.60 -0.09
N GLY A 52 10.69 -15.76 -1.12
CA GLY A 52 9.67 -15.86 -2.16
C GLY A 52 9.74 -17.19 -2.93
N LYS A 53 8.59 -17.84 -3.07
CA LYS A 53 8.39 -19.12 -3.77
C LYS A 53 7.69 -18.89 -5.10
N ILE A 54 7.53 -19.94 -5.92
CA ILE A 54 6.64 -19.85 -7.09
C ILE A 54 5.19 -19.65 -6.58
N PRO A 55 4.51 -18.55 -6.92
CA PRO A 55 3.15 -18.31 -6.44
C PRO A 55 2.14 -19.24 -7.11
N ASN A 56 0.99 -19.44 -6.48
CA ASN A 56 -0.13 -20.15 -7.10
C ASN A 56 -0.83 -19.23 -8.12
N GLY A 57 -1.29 -19.78 -9.24
CA GLY A 57 -2.03 -19.00 -10.25
C GLY A 57 -1.15 -18.14 -11.16
N VAL A 58 0.11 -18.53 -11.37
CA VAL A 58 1.04 -17.85 -12.31
C VAL A 58 0.44 -17.67 -13.70
N LEU A 59 -0.17 -18.72 -14.27
CA LEU A 59 -0.83 -18.63 -15.57
C LEU A 59 -2.05 -17.68 -15.56
N SER A 60 -2.69 -17.51 -14.41
CA SER A 60 -3.77 -16.53 -14.20
C SER A 60 -3.25 -15.09 -14.02
N GLY A 61 -1.92 -14.89 -13.95
CA GLY A 61 -1.28 -13.58 -13.79
C GLY A 61 -0.82 -13.27 -12.37
N ASN A 62 -0.82 -14.24 -11.45
CA ASN A 62 -0.21 -14.04 -10.14
C ASN A 62 1.32 -14.15 -10.26
N ILE A 63 1.98 -13.01 -10.34
CA ILE A 63 3.41 -12.90 -10.62
C ILE A 63 4.23 -12.40 -9.41
N ASN A 64 3.58 -12.25 -8.25
CA ASN A 64 4.20 -11.71 -7.05
C ASN A 64 4.27 -12.76 -5.94
N SER A 65 5.41 -12.86 -5.29
CA SER A 65 5.68 -13.77 -4.19
C SER A 65 6.69 -13.16 -3.23
N LEU A 66 6.18 -12.37 -2.29
CA LEU A 66 7.01 -11.55 -1.42
C LEU A 66 7.64 -12.32 -0.24
N GLY A 67 7.37 -13.62 -0.09
CA GLY A 67 7.84 -14.38 1.07
C GLY A 67 7.30 -13.83 2.40
N ASP A 68 7.95 -14.19 3.51
CA ASP A 68 7.61 -13.72 4.86
C ASP A 68 8.70 -12.75 5.36
N TYR A 69 8.34 -11.46 5.38
CA TYR A 69 9.24 -10.40 5.80
C TYR A 69 9.66 -10.53 7.26
N GLU A 70 8.71 -10.77 8.17
CA GLU A 70 8.98 -10.82 9.60
C GLU A 70 9.76 -12.07 9.98
N GLU A 71 9.44 -13.21 9.38
CA GLU A 71 10.19 -14.45 9.61
C GLU A 71 11.66 -14.27 9.22
N CYS A 72 11.94 -13.64 8.07
CA CYS A 72 13.31 -13.37 7.64
C CYS A 72 14.05 -12.47 8.63
N LEU A 73 13.47 -11.35 9.04
CA LEU A 73 14.12 -10.40 9.94
C LEU A 73 14.34 -10.95 11.36
N ASN A 74 13.52 -11.91 11.78
CA ASN A 74 13.64 -12.55 13.09
C ASN A 74 14.66 -13.69 13.12
N VAL A 75 15.32 -14.01 12.00
CA VAL A 75 16.46 -14.93 11.99
C VAL A 75 17.68 -14.25 12.62
N ASP A 76 18.16 -14.81 13.72
CA ASP A 76 19.41 -14.40 14.36
C ASP A 76 20.34 -15.62 14.51
N VAL A 77 21.55 -15.50 13.97
CA VAL A 77 22.60 -16.50 14.08
C VAL A 77 23.72 -15.92 14.94
N PRO A 78 23.80 -16.30 16.23
CA PRO A 78 24.72 -15.69 17.18
C PRO A 78 26.16 -15.63 16.68
N ASN A 79 26.79 -14.47 16.84
CA ASN A 79 28.17 -14.18 16.43
C ASN A 79 28.48 -14.35 14.94
N ASN A 80 27.45 -14.46 14.08
CA ASN A 80 27.64 -14.69 12.65
C ASN A 80 26.92 -13.64 11.80
N PHE A 81 25.59 -13.68 11.75
CA PHE A 81 24.78 -12.75 10.95
C PHE A 81 23.30 -12.77 11.38
N ARG A 82 22.54 -11.78 10.93
CA ARG A 82 21.08 -11.75 11.02
C ARG A 82 20.45 -12.00 9.65
N GLY A 83 19.19 -12.40 9.62
CA GLY A 83 18.44 -12.43 8.37
C GLY A 83 18.26 -11.02 7.81
N GLN A 84 18.37 -10.92 6.50
CA GLN A 84 18.20 -9.70 5.74
C GLN A 84 17.24 -9.99 4.57
N TYR A 85 16.15 -9.23 4.54
CA TYR A 85 15.11 -9.34 3.54
C TYR A 85 15.44 -8.46 2.34
N CYS A 86 15.55 -9.06 1.15
CA CYS A 86 15.83 -8.35 -0.08
C CYS A 86 14.69 -8.57 -1.09
N PRO A 87 13.87 -7.55 -1.40
CA PRO A 87 12.96 -7.62 -2.54
C PRO A 87 13.75 -7.77 -3.85
N VAL A 88 13.31 -8.67 -4.73
CA VAL A 88 13.89 -8.92 -6.05
C VAL A 88 12.83 -8.68 -7.10
N LYS A 89 13.08 -7.79 -8.05
CA LYS A 89 12.21 -7.54 -9.19
C LYS A 89 12.79 -8.20 -10.42
N PHE A 90 12.00 -9.01 -11.11
CA PHE A 90 12.33 -9.53 -12.44
C PHE A 90 11.49 -8.80 -13.47
N LEU A 91 12.17 -8.25 -14.47
CA LEU A 91 11.61 -7.52 -15.59
C LEU A 91 11.65 -8.45 -16.79
N ALA A 92 10.48 -8.72 -17.37
CA ALA A 92 10.39 -9.61 -18.51
C ALA A 92 11.08 -8.99 -19.73
N PRO A 93 11.77 -9.79 -20.56
CA PRO A 93 12.33 -9.33 -21.83
C PRO A 93 11.18 -9.13 -22.83
N VAL A 94 10.51 -7.99 -22.72
CA VAL A 94 9.47 -7.59 -23.67
C VAL A 94 10.08 -6.68 -24.74
N PRO A 95 9.71 -6.85 -26.02
CA PRO A 95 10.19 -5.98 -27.08
C PRO A 95 9.81 -4.52 -26.81
N GLU A 96 10.53 -3.59 -27.41
CA GLU A 96 10.23 -2.17 -27.25
C GLU A 96 8.77 -1.85 -27.57
N ARG A 97 8.19 -0.98 -26.75
CA ARG A 97 6.78 -0.60 -26.89
C ARG A 97 6.58 0.13 -28.21
N ARG A 98 5.73 -0.43 -29.07
CA ARG A 98 5.27 0.26 -30.28
C ARG A 98 4.19 1.28 -29.90
N PRO A 99 4.18 2.48 -30.51
CA PRO A 99 3.10 3.43 -30.31
C PRO A 99 1.77 2.86 -30.82
N PHE A 100 0.66 3.19 -30.14
CA PHE A 100 -0.70 2.78 -30.49
C PHE A 100 -1.06 1.30 -30.33
N THR A 101 -0.24 0.50 -29.64
CA THR A 101 -0.60 -0.89 -29.30
C THR A 101 -1.53 -0.94 -28.10
N SER A 102 -2.67 -1.62 -28.25
CA SER A 102 -3.63 -1.93 -27.20
C SER A 102 -3.23 -3.21 -26.46
N ALA A 103 -3.79 -3.40 -25.26
CA ALA A 103 -3.63 -4.64 -24.50
C ALA A 103 -4.27 -5.87 -25.18
N ASP A 104 -5.15 -5.65 -26.17
CA ASP A 104 -5.79 -6.71 -26.96
C ASP A 104 -5.05 -7.06 -28.25
N ASP A 105 -4.03 -6.28 -28.62
CA ASP A 105 -3.31 -6.51 -29.87
C ASP A 105 -2.35 -7.68 -29.70
N GLU A 106 -2.41 -8.65 -30.63
CA GLU A 106 -1.42 -9.72 -30.68
C GLU A 106 -0.06 -9.16 -31.13
N LEU A 107 0.97 -9.35 -30.32
CA LEU A 107 2.34 -8.97 -30.68
C LEU A 107 2.86 -9.93 -31.77
N PRO A 108 3.17 -9.43 -33.00
CA PRO A 108 3.51 -10.27 -34.14
C PRO A 108 4.75 -11.15 -33.90
N GLU A 109 5.70 -10.69 -33.08
CA GLU A 109 6.89 -11.43 -32.64
C GLU A 109 6.54 -12.72 -31.87
N PHE A 110 5.35 -12.78 -31.26
CA PHE A 110 4.92 -13.89 -30.41
C PHE A 110 3.75 -14.69 -30.97
N VAL A 111 3.19 -14.34 -32.14
CA VAL A 111 2.06 -15.06 -32.77
C VAL A 111 2.36 -16.55 -32.99
N ASN A 112 3.63 -16.91 -33.23
CA ASN A 112 4.03 -18.31 -33.34
C ASN A 112 4.21 -18.99 -31.97
N ALA A 113 4.64 -18.24 -30.95
CA ALA A 113 4.79 -18.74 -29.58
C ALA A 113 3.43 -18.94 -28.87
N THR A 114 2.41 -18.15 -29.22
CA THR A 114 1.05 -18.22 -28.66
C THR A 114 0.18 -19.32 -29.29
N LYS A 115 0.56 -19.85 -30.47
CA LYS A 115 -0.19 -20.90 -31.19
C LYS A 115 -0.07 -22.29 -30.57
N TYR A 116 1.04 -22.58 -29.92
CA TYR A 116 1.26 -23.86 -29.24
C TYR A 116 0.86 -23.67 -27.78
N GLY A 117 0.07 -24.58 -27.19
CA GLY A 117 -0.39 -24.57 -25.79
C GLY A 117 0.73 -24.74 -24.74
N LEU A 118 1.85 -24.06 -24.97
CA LEU A 118 3.03 -24.00 -24.14
C LEU A 118 2.83 -22.92 -23.08
N VAL A 119 3.42 -23.15 -21.92
CA VAL A 119 3.44 -22.18 -20.82
C VAL A 119 3.98 -20.82 -21.29
N VAL A 120 5.02 -20.83 -22.12
CA VAL A 120 5.60 -19.62 -22.73
C VAL A 120 4.56 -18.84 -23.54
N GLY A 121 3.71 -19.52 -24.32
CA GLY A 121 2.65 -18.87 -25.09
C GLY A 121 1.62 -18.15 -24.20
N GLU A 122 1.20 -18.77 -23.10
CA GLU A 122 0.30 -18.15 -22.13
C GLU A 122 0.91 -16.93 -21.43
N PHE A 123 2.22 -16.94 -21.18
CA PHE A 123 2.93 -15.76 -20.71
C PHE A 123 2.96 -14.64 -21.77
N MET A 124 3.27 -14.97 -23.02
CA MET A 124 3.39 -13.96 -24.08
C MET A 124 2.07 -13.27 -24.43
N LYS A 125 0.92 -13.94 -24.26
CA LYS A 125 -0.41 -13.29 -24.39
C LYS A 125 -0.58 -12.08 -23.46
N LYS A 126 0.17 -12.02 -22.37
CA LYS A 126 0.13 -10.94 -21.36
C LYS A 126 1.32 -9.99 -21.43
N ALA A 127 2.14 -10.10 -22.48
CA ALA A 127 3.37 -9.32 -22.64
C ALA A 127 3.17 -7.81 -22.52
N TYR A 128 2.05 -7.28 -23.05
CA TYR A 128 1.70 -5.86 -22.92
C TYR A 128 1.69 -5.37 -21.45
N TYR A 129 1.21 -6.20 -20.52
CA TYR A 129 1.17 -5.84 -19.11
C TYR A 129 2.55 -5.85 -18.46
N TYR A 130 3.46 -6.68 -18.95
CA TYR A 130 4.82 -6.78 -18.40
C TYR A 130 5.72 -5.59 -18.78
N HIS A 131 5.30 -4.68 -19.67
CA HIS A 131 5.93 -3.36 -19.81
C HIS A 131 5.77 -2.49 -18.57
N TYR A 132 4.68 -2.67 -17.80
CA TYR A 132 4.34 -1.86 -16.63
C TYR A 132 4.47 -2.63 -15.33
N LEU A 133 4.42 -3.96 -15.40
CA LEU A 133 4.48 -4.86 -14.26
C LEU A 133 5.80 -5.61 -14.23
N SER A 134 6.41 -5.64 -13.05
CA SER A 134 7.55 -6.49 -12.75
C SER A 134 7.08 -7.67 -11.91
N PHE A 135 7.70 -8.83 -12.12
CA PHE A 135 7.56 -9.98 -11.24
C PHE A 135 8.29 -9.66 -9.94
N ARG A 136 7.58 -9.64 -8.81
CA ARG A 136 8.18 -9.29 -7.52
C ARG A 136 8.33 -10.54 -6.68
N SER A 137 9.57 -10.88 -6.36
CA SER A 137 9.90 -11.89 -5.36
C SER A 137 10.66 -11.25 -4.20
N SER A 138 11.04 -12.05 -3.23
CA SER A 138 12.02 -11.68 -2.22
C SER A 138 12.96 -12.85 -1.93
N VAL A 139 14.13 -12.55 -1.40
CA VAL A 139 15.06 -13.56 -0.88
C VAL A 139 15.51 -13.15 0.52
N CYS A 140 15.56 -14.13 1.41
CA CYS A 140 16.14 -13.96 2.73
C CYS A 140 17.59 -14.40 2.70
N VAL A 141 18.50 -13.44 2.89
CA VAL A 141 19.96 -13.65 2.81
C VAL A 141 20.62 -13.25 4.14
N PRO A 142 21.88 -13.65 4.37
CA PRO A 142 22.64 -13.15 5.51
C PRO A 142 22.87 -11.63 5.45
N SER A 143 22.76 -10.94 6.59
CA SER A 143 23.01 -9.50 6.74
C SER A 143 24.42 -9.04 6.37
N THR A 144 25.31 -9.99 6.07
CA THR A 144 26.67 -9.75 5.60
C THR A 144 26.75 -9.47 4.10
N CYS A 145 25.67 -9.69 3.35
CA CYS A 145 25.61 -9.46 1.91
C CYS A 145 25.02 -8.08 1.59
N SER A 146 25.63 -7.35 0.67
CA SER A 146 25.07 -6.10 0.16
C SER A 146 23.97 -6.34 -0.87
N ALA A 147 23.10 -5.35 -1.11
CA ALA A 147 22.08 -5.43 -2.16
C ALA A 147 22.69 -5.69 -3.56
N GLU A 148 23.87 -5.12 -3.84
CA GLU A 148 24.61 -5.32 -5.10
C GLU A 148 25.16 -6.75 -5.23
N GLU A 149 25.54 -7.39 -4.13
CA GLU A 149 25.94 -8.81 -4.15
C GLU A 149 24.74 -9.71 -4.40
N VAL A 150 23.59 -9.41 -3.78
CA VAL A 150 22.34 -10.14 -3.99
C VAL A 150 21.84 -9.98 -5.43
N GLN A 151 21.95 -8.78 -6.00
CA GLN A 151 21.67 -8.50 -7.41
C GLN A 151 22.44 -9.47 -8.33
N ARG A 152 23.77 -9.51 -8.20
CA ARG A 152 24.63 -10.38 -9.03
C ARG A 152 24.31 -11.87 -8.86
N ILE A 153 24.01 -12.29 -7.62
CA ILE A 153 23.58 -13.67 -7.34
C ILE A 153 22.26 -13.97 -8.06
N ALA A 154 21.28 -13.07 -7.96
CA ALA A 154 19.95 -13.25 -8.54
C ALA A 154 20.00 -13.27 -10.08
N GLU A 155 20.76 -12.36 -10.71
CA GLU A 155 21.03 -12.37 -12.16
C GLU A 155 21.57 -13.73 -12.61
N LYS A 156 22.59 -14.24 -11.92
CA LYS A 156 23.20 -15.52 -12.29
C LYS A 156 22.27 -16.72 -12.14
N VAL A 157 21.45 -16.73 -11.09
CA VAL A 157 20.43 -17.76 -10.88
C VAL A 157 19.39 -17.71 -11.99
N MET A 158 19.02 -16.52 -12.47
CA MET A 158 18.09 -16.37 -13.59
C MET A 158 18.71 -16.79 -14.93
N GLU A 159 19.95 -16.45 -15.21
CA GLU A 159 20.66 -16.94 -16.40
C GLU A 159 20.67 -18.48 -16.48
N MET A 160 20.85 -19.16 -15.34
CA MET A 160 20.82 -20.63 -15.27
C MET A 160 19.45 -21.21 -15.60
N SER A 161 18.37 -20.43 -15.49
CA SER A 161 17.02 -20.87 -15.88
C SER A 161 16.80 -20.85 -17.40
N GLY A 162 17.74 -20.31 -18.18
CA GLY A 162 17.66 -20.21 -19.63
C GLY A 162 16.72 -19.10 -20.13
N ILE A 163 16.28 -18.20 -19.25
CA ILE A 163 15.43 -17.06 -19.59
C ILE A 163 16.11 -15.78 -19.12
N GLU A 164 16.33 -14.84 -20.04
CA GLU A 164 16.94 -13.54 -19.78
C GLU A 164 15.90 -12.58 -19.19
N PHE A 165 15.75 -12.56 -17.87
CA PHE A 165 15.03 -11.50 -17.17
C PHE A 165 16.04 -10.47 -16.65
N ASP A 166 15.74 -9.18 -16.84
CA ASP A 166 16.47 -8.13 -16.15
C ASP A 166 16.10 -8.17 -14.67
N VAL A 167 17.11 -8.26 -13.80
CA VAL A 167 16.89 -8.33 -12.34
C VAL A 167 17.10 -6.95 -11.74
N ASN A 168 16.40 -6.61 -10.67
CA ASN A 168 16.65 -5.40 -9.89
C ASN A 168 16.35 -5.62 -8.40
N VAL A 169 17.36 -5.45 -7.56
CA VAL A 169 17.31 -5.51 -6.09
C VAL A 169 17.46 -4.09 -5.55
N PRO A 170 16.35 -3.38 -5.26
CA PRO A 170 16.40 -1.95 -4.96
C PRO A 170 17.00 -1.63 -3.59
N HIS A 171 16.78 -2.49 -2.60
CA HIS A 171 17.29 -2.34 -1.23
C HIS A 171 17.23 -3.69 -0.53
N CYS A 172 17.88 -3.78 0.62
CA CYS A 172 17.82 -4.93 1.51
C CYS A 172 17.72 -4.44 2.96
N GLU A 173 16.80 -5.01 3.72
CA GLU A 173 16.48 -4.58 5.08
C GLU A 173 16.88 -5.66 6.07
N SER A 174 17.48 -5.26 7.18
CA SER A 174 17.77 -6.15 8.31
C SER A 174 17.10 -5.59 9.55
N LYS A 175 16.90 -6.42 10.58
CA LYS A 175 16.28 -5.97 11.81
C LYS A 175 17.13 -4.87 12.46
N GLU A 176 16.68 -3.63 12.33
CA GLU A 176 17.28 -2.48 12.99
C GLU A 176 16.80 -2.43 14.44
N GLU A 177 17.72 -2.40 15.39
CA GLU A 177 17.39 -2.29 16.82
C GLU A 177 16.90 -0.89 17.21
N LYS A 178 17.07 0.11 16.33
CA LYS A 178 16.71 1.51 16.58
C LYS A 178 15.77 2.01 15.51
N ILE A 179 14.56 2.38 15.91
CA ILE A 179 13.60 3.07 15.05
C ILE A 179 14.12 4.49 14.81
N MET A 180 14.69 4.74 13.63
CA MET A 180 15.12 6.07 13.22
C MET A 180 13.95 6.78 12.55
N LEU A 181 13.24 7.62 13.30
CA LEU A 181 12.11 8.39 12.76
C LEU A 181 12.60 9.39 11.70
N LYS A 182 11.95 9.36 10.53
CA LYS A 182 12.18 10.34 9.47
C LYS A 182 11.67 11.71 9.91
N LYS A 183 12.29 12.78 9.38
CA LYS A 183 11.85 14.17 9.67
C LYS A 183 10.36 14.38 9.38
N SER A 184 9.83 13.79 8.31
CA SER A 184 8.40 13.84 7.97
C SER A 184 7.50 13.17 9.00
N GLU A 185 7.91 12.02 9.54
CA GLU A 185 7.17 11.28 10.55
C GLU A 185 7.11 12.07 11.86
N ILE A 186 8.23 12.68 12.27
CA ILE A 186 8.29 13.55 13.44
C ILE A 186 7.33 14.74 13.28
N ILE A 187 7.30 15.39 12.10
CA ILE A 187 6.38 16.51 11.83
C ILE A 187 4.92 16.06 11.97
N ILE A 188 4.55 14.92 11.38
CA ILE A 188 3.17 14.39 11.45
C ILE A 188 2.79 14.07 12.90
N ILE A 189 3.67 13.40 13.65
CA ILE A 189 3.44 13.08 15.06
C ILE A 189 3.25 14.36 15.87
N CYS A 190 4.07 15.39 15.66
CA CYS A 190 3.92 16.68 16.34
C CYS A 190 2.57 17.33 16.03
N VAL A 191 2.18 17.41 14.75
CA VAL A 191 0.91 18.03 14.34
C VAL A 191 -0.29 17.28 14.92
N LEU A 192 -0.31 15.94 14.83
CA LEU A 192 -1.39 15.13 15.39
C LEU A 192 -1.45 15.25 16.92
N SER A 193 -0.29 15.27 17.59
CA SER A 193 -0.22 15.46 19.04
C SER A 193 -0.79 16.82 19.47
N VAL A 194 -0.53 17.88 18.70
CA VAL A 194 -1.09 19.22 18.96
C VAL A 194 -2.61 19.23 18.79
N ILE A 195 -3.13 18.61 17.72
CA ILE A 195 -4.59 18.54 17.49
C ILE A 195 -5.28 17.75 18.61
N VAL A 196 -4.72 16.60 19.01
CA VAL A 196 -5.27 15.79 20.10
C VAL A 196 -5.19 16.54 21.42
N PHE A 197 -4.09 17.24 21.69
CA PHE A 197 -3.94 18.06 22.90
C PHE A 197 -4.97 19.20 22.94
N LEU A 198 -5.16 19.93 21.84
CA LEU A 198 -6.19 20.96 21.72
C LEU A 198 -7.59 20.37 21.92
N GLY A 199 -7.88 19.21 21.32
CA GLY A 199 -9.16 18.52 21.48
C GLY A 199 -9.43 18.08 22.92
N ILE A 200 -8.45 17.51 23.61
CA ILE A 200 -8.58 17.09 25.01
C ILE A 200 -8.78 18.32 25.91
N THR A 201 -7.93 19.33 25.80
CA THR A 201 -8.03 20.55 26.62
C THR A 201 -9.34 21.29 26.40
N ALA A 202 -9.81 21.39 25.15
CA ALA A 202 -11.12 21.93 24.82
C ALA A 202 -12.26 21.11 25.43
N THR A 203 -12.20 19.78 25.34
CA THR A 203 -13.24 18.89 25.87
C THR A 203 -13.32 18.96 27.39
N VAL A 204 -12.17 18.95 28.08
CA VAL A 204 -12.12 19.10 29.54
C VAL A 204 -12.68 20.45 29.96
N THR A 205 -12.27 21.53 29.30
CA THR A 205 -12.78 22.89 29.60
C THR A 205 -14.28 22.98 29.37
N ASP A 206 -14.80 22.44 28.26
CA ASP A 206 -16.22 22.40 27.93
C ASP A 206 -17.03 21.64 29.01
N VAL A 207 -16.57 20.46 29.42
CA VAL A 207 -17.23 19.66 30.46
C VAL A 207 -17.21 20.38 31.81
N ILE A 208 -16.06 20.94 32.23
CA ILE A 208 -15.96 21.70 33.48
C ILE A 208 -16.90 22.91 33.48
N LEU A 209 -16.92 23.68 32.39
CA LEU A 209 -17.80 24.83 32.26
C LEU A 209 -19.28 24.42 32.38
N ARG A 210 -19.68 23.30 31.75
CA ARG A 210 -21.04 22.78 31.85
C ARG A 210 -21.40 22.27 33.25
N LEU A 211 -20.44 21.75 34.02
CA LEU A 211 -20.67 21.30 35.40
C LEU A 211 -20.75 22.47 36.40
N ILE A 212 -20.03 23.56 36.15
CA ILE A 212 -19.95 24.72 37.06
C ILE A 212 -21.03 25.76 36.75
N SER A 213 -21.37 25.98 35.48
CA SER A 213 -22.33 27.02 35.09
C SER A 213 -23.70 26.43 34.71
N GLU A 214 -24.70 26.62 35.56
CA GLU A 214 -26.13 26.56 35.16
C GLU A 214 -26.58 27.85 34.44
N ASP A 215 -25.80 28.93 34.55
CA ASP A 215 -26.17 30.27 34.12
C ASP A 215 -25.64 30.61 32.71
N GLU A 216 -26.54 30.80 31.75
CA GLU A 216 -26.23 31.18 30.35
C GLU A 216 -25.43 32.49 30.26
N LEU A 217 -25.52 33.36 31.27
CA LEU A 217 -24.79 34.64 31.35
C LEU A 217 -23.26 34.47 31.41
N TYR A 218 -22.75 33.34 31.94
CA TYR A 218 -21.31 33.07 32.04
C TYR A 218 -20.68 32.70 30.69
N LYS A 219 -21.45 32.08 29.79
CA LYS A 219 -20.98 31.72 28.44
C LYS A 219 -20.77 32.94 27.54
N GLU A 220 -21.56 34.01 27.71
CA GLU A 220 -21.39 35.25 26.92
C GLU A 220 -20.10 36.00 27.30
N ASN A 221 -19.73 36.01 28.58
CA ASN A 221 -18.55 36.71 29.11
C ASN A 221 -17.21 35.97 28.92
N LEU A 222 -17.21 34.82 28.24
CA LEU A 222 -16.00 34.06 27.98
C LEU A 222 -15.06 34.79 27.00
N SER A 223 -13.76 34.80 27.31
CA SER A 223 -12.71 35.36 26.43
C SER A 223 -12.74 34.70 25.04
N THR A 224 -12.44 35.48 24.00
CA THR A 224 -12.38 35.02 22.60
C THR A 224 -11.48 33.80 22.42
N LEU A 225 -10.38 33.71 23.19
CA LEU A 225 -9.48 32.55 23.15
C LEU A 225 -10.14 31.27 23.65
N VAL A 226 -10.95 31.37 24.70
CA VAL A 226 -11.67 30.21 25.26
C VAL A 226 -12.79 29.79 24.30
N LYS A 227 -13.49 30.75 23.69
CA LYS A 227 -14.48 30.47 22.63
C LYS A 227 -13.84 29.75 21.45
N GLY A 228 -12.65 30.19 21.02
CA GLY A 228 -11.86 29.53 19.98
C GLY A 228 -11.40 28.12 20.36
N LEU A 229 -10.96 27.92 21.61
CA LEU A 229 -10.58 26.59 22.12
C LEU A 229 -11.78 25.63 22.14
N LEU A 230 -12.94 26.07 22.61
CA LEU A 230 -14.16 25.25 22.69
C LEU A 230 -14.65 24.73 21.34
N CYS A 231 -14.28 25.36 20.22
CA CYS A 231 -14.55 24.84 18.87
C CYS A 231 -13.91 23.45 18.63
N PHE A 232 -12.86 23.10 19.36
CA PHE A 232 -12.18 21.80 19.27
C PHE A 232 -12.74 20.75 20.23
N SER A 233 -13.74 21.08 21.06
CA SER A 233 -14.32 20.13 22.01
C SER A 233 -14.93 18.93 21.30
N PHE A 234 -14.42 17.72 21.57
CA PHE A 234 -14.99 16.50 21.04
C PHE A 234 -16.39 16.26 21.58
N TYR A 235 -16.64 16.57 22.86
CA TYR A 235 -17.95 16.36 23.48
C TYR A 235 -19.06 17.15 22.78
N THR A 236 -18.93 18.49 22.71
CA THR A 236 -19.96 19.34 22.08
C THR A 236 -20.08 19.06 20.59
N ASN A 237 -18.97 18.80 19.88
CA ASN A 237 -19.04 18.48 18.45
C ASN A 237 -19.71 17.13 18.19
N THR A 238 -19.46 16.10 19.02
CA THR A 238 -20.14 14.82 18.92
C THR A 238 -21.62 14.93 19.30
N GLU A 239 -21.97 15.66 20.36
CA GLU A 239 -23.36 15.93 20.73
C GLU A 239 -24.10 16.62 19.58
N ARG A 240 -23.49 17.65 18.96
CA ARG A 240 -24.04 18.34 17.79
C ARG A 240 -24.17 17.42 16.57
N LEU A 241 -23.18 16.56 16.33
CA LEU A 241 -23.17 15.62 15.20
C LEU A 241 -24.25 14.54 15.33
N LEU A 242 -24.50 14.07 16.55
CA LEU A 242 -25.50 13.02 16.83
C LEU A 242 -26.91 13.58 17.07
N LYS A 243 -27.05 14.90 17.25
CA LYS A 243 -28.36 15.53 17.44
C LYS A 243 -29.20 15.39 16.17
N SER A 244 -30.37 14.77 16.31
CA SER A 244 -31.34 14.65 15.22
C SER A 244 -31.81 16.04 14.76
N ASP A 245 -31.73 16.29 13.46
CA ASP A 245 -32.22 17.52 12.86
C ASP A 245 -33.75 17.54 12.88
N LYS A 246 -34.32 18.38 13.76
CA LYS A 246 -35.76 18.61 13.87
C LYS A 246 -36.20 19.88 13.12
N SER A 247 -35.28 20.58 12.45
CA SER A 247 -35.57 21.82 11.76
C SER A 247 -36.54 21.58 10.60
N SER A 248 -37.64 22.34 10.56
CA SER A 248 -38.53 22.39 9.39
C SER A 248 -37.82 22.91 8.14
N ASP A 249 -36.69 23.59 8.33
CA ASP A 249 -35.89 24.22 7.28
C ASP A 249 -34.85 23.28 6.68
N SER A 250 -34.73 22.06 7.22
CA SER A 250 -33.81 21.04 6.71
C SER A 250 -34.34 20.39 5.42
N ILE A 251 -33.48 20.33 4.40
CA ILE A 251 -33.79 19.64 3.15
C ILE A 251 -33.52 18.14 3.34
N LYS A 252 -34.52 17.44 3.90
CA LYS A 252 -34.37 16.06 4.39
C LYS A 252 -33.88 15.05 3.35
N ILE A 253 -34.20 15.26 2.07
CA ILE A 253 -33.76 14.41 0.96
C ILE A 253 -32.22 14.33 0.90
N PHE A 254 -31.50 15.40 1.30
CA PHE A 254 -30.05 15.39 1.31
C PHE A 254 -29.44 14.46 2.35
N HIS A 255 -30.15 14.09 3.42
CA HIS A 255 -29.66 13.05 4.32
C HIS A 255 -29.61 11.70 3.60
N GLY A 256 -30.65 11.35 2.83
CA GLY A 256 -30.67 10.14 2.00
C GLY A 256 -29.56 10.14 0.96
N PHE A 257 -29.39 11.26 0.24
CA PHE A 257 -28.27 11.40 -0.71
C PHE A 257 -26.92 11.21 -0.03
N LYS A 258 -26.67 11.83 1.13
CA LYS A 258 -25.42 11.65 1.88
C LYS A 258 -25.16 10.19 2.22
N VAL A 259 -26.16 9.44 2.68
CA VAL A 259 -25.98 8.01 2.98
C VAL A 259 -25.60 7.22 1.73
N ILE A 260 -26.32 7.42 0.63
CA ILE A 260 -26.05 6.73 -0.65
C ILE A 260 -24.64 7.09 -1.15
N THR A 261 -24.26 8.37 -1.13
CA THR A 261 -22.93 8.82 -1.54
C THR A 261 -21.83 8.23 -0.65
N ILE A 262 -22.02 8.16 0.66
CA ILE A 262 -21.03 7.57 1.59
C ILE A 262 -20.88 6.07 1.31
N LEU A 263 -21.97 5.33 1.11
CA LEU A 263 -21.90 3.92 0.73
C LEU A 263 -21.17 3.74 -0.60
N TRP A 264 -21.40 4.62 -1.57
CA TRP A 264 -20.69 4.62 -2.84
C TRP A 264 -19.19 4.92 -2.67
N VAL A 265 -18.81 5.84 -1.78
CA VAL A 265 -17.39 6.12 -1.44
C VAL A 265 -16.72 4.89 -0.83
N ILE A 266 -17.41 4.22 0.11
CA ILE A 266 -16.89 2.98 0.73
C ILE A 266 -16.68 1.90 -0.32
N LEU A 267 -17.65 1.68 -1.21
CA LEU A 267 -17.52 0.72 -2.32
C LEU A 267 -16.35 1.09 -3.23
N ASN A 268 -16.26 2.35 -3.68
CA ASN A 268 -15.17 2.84 -4.53
C ASN A 268 -13.80 2.54 -3.91
N HIS A 269 -13.57 2.94 -2.65
CA HIS A 269 -12.29 2.67 -2.00
C HIS A 269 -12.02 1.18 -1.83
N THR A 270 -13.03 0.39 -1.46
CA THR A 270 -12.87 -1.07 -1.30
C THR A 270 -12.35 -1.72 -2.59
N TYR A 271 -12.85 -1.30 -3.75
CA TYR A 271 -12.44 -1.86 -5.05
C TYR A 271 -11.22 -1.17 -5.67
N HIS A 272 -10.92 0.09 -5.36
CA HIS A 272 -9.72 0.78 -5.85
C HIS A 272 -8.46 0.52 -5.02
N TYR A 273 -8.58 0.04 -3.77
CA TYR A 273 -7.43 -0.42 -2.98
C TYR A 273 -6.92 -1.82 -3.39
N ILE A 274 -7.44 -2.40 -4.47
CA ILE A 274 -6.89 -3.63 -5.05
C ILE A 274 -5.42 -3.39 -5.43
N ASN A 275 -4.56 -4.35 -5.08
CA ASN A 275 -3.15 -4.26 -5.40
C ASN A 275 -2.91 -4.48 -6.90
N PHE A 276 -2.96 -3.40 -7.69
CA PHE A 276 -2.69 -3.42 -9.13
C PHE A 276 -1.24 -3.78 -9.50
N SER A 277 -0.35 -3.99 -8.53
CA SER A 277 1.00 -4.50 -8.83
C SER A 277 1.02 -5.98 -9.23
N GLY A 278 -0.11 -6.70 -9.09
CA GLY A 278 -0.29 -8.04 -9.65
C GLY A 278 -1.02 -8.01 -10.99
N CYS A 279 -0.50 -8.75 -11.98
CA CYS A 279 -1.13 -8.84 -13.31
C CYS A 279 -2.54 -9.45 -13.23
N SER A 280 -2.77 -10.45 -12.36
CA SER A 280 -4.10 -11.06 -12.15
C SER A 280 -5.15 -10.04 -11.69
N ALA A 281 -4.80 -9.19 -10.72
CA ALA A 281 -5.72 -8.18 -10.19
C ALA A 281 -6.08 -7.13 -11.25
N LEU A 282 -5.11 -6.75 -12.08
CA LEU A 282 -5.32 -5.81 -13.18
C LEU A 282 -6.20 -6.42 -14.29
N LEU A 283 -5.98 -7.70 -14.63
CA LEU A 283 -6.82 -8.43 -15.56
C LEU A 283 -8.27 -8.57 -15.03
N GLU A 284 -8.43 -8.89 -13.75
CA GLU A 284 -9.75 -8.98 -13.12
C GLU A 284 -10.47 -7.63 -13.11
N ALA A 285 -9.76 -6.56 -12.76
CA ALA A 285 -10.31 -5.20 -12.79
C ALA A 285 -10.73 -4.79 -14.21
N ARG A 286 -9.97 -5.19 -15.23
CA ARG A 286 -10.31 -4.93 -16.63
C ARG A 286 -11.57 -5.68 -17.06
N GLU A 287 -11.69 -6.96 -16.72
CA GLU A 287 -12.87 -7.76 -17.06
C GLU A 287 -14.11 -7.24 -16.34
N LYS A 288 -14.03 -6.98 -15.03
CA LYS A 288 -15.13 -6.35 -14.27
C LYS A 288 -15.46 -4.97 -14.81
N GLY A 289 -14.47 -4.23 -15.28
CA GLY A 289 -14.65 -2.94 -15.95
C GLY A 289 -15.58 -2.98 -17.16
N LYS A 290 -15.79 -4.13 -17.81
CA LYS A 290 -16.75 -4.24 -18.92
C LYS A 290 -18.20 -4.24 -18.45
N GLU A 291 -18.46 -4.48 -17.17
CA GLU A 291 -19.80 -4.52 -16.60
C GLU A 291 -20.33 -3.12 -16.30
N ILE A 292 -21.54 -2.82 -16.76
CA ILE A 292 -22.20 -1.53 -16.54
C ILE A 292 -22.37 -1.24 -15.04
N ALA A 293 -22.67 -2.26 -14.23
CA ALA A 293 -22.81 -2.11 -12.78
C ALA A 293 -21.47 -1.72 -12.13
N PHE A 294 -20.36 -2.29 -12.59
CA PHE A 294 -19.04 -1.97 -12.05
C PHE A 294 -18.54 -0.61 -12.52
N GLN A 295 -18.99 -0.10 -13.68
CA GLN A 295 -18.68 1.26 -14.11
C GLN A 295 -19.16 2.33 -13.12
N PHE A 296 -20.25 2.07 -12.39
CA PHE A 296 -20.68 2.94 -11.29
C PHE A 296 -19.61 3.01 -10.18
N ILE A 297 -19.01 1.88 -9.81
CA ILE A 297 -17.93 1.82 -8.81
C ILE A 297 -16.64 2.42 -9.37
N ALA A 298 -16.27 2.09 -10.61
CA ALA A 298 -15.04 2.55 -11.25
C ALA A 298 -14.99 4.09 -11.38
N ASN A 299 -16.13 4.72 -11.67
CA ASN A 299 -16.28 6.18 -11.75
C ASN A 299 -16.59 6.83 -10.39
N GLY A 300 -16.36 6.15 -9.27
CA GLY A 300 -16.66 6.66 -7.93
C GLY A 300 -15.85 7.89 -7.49
N PHE A 301 -14.92 8.38 -8.32
CA PHE A 301 -14.31 9.70 -8.12
C PHE A 301 -15.33 10.84 -8.27
N LEU A 302 -16.42 10.64 -9.01
CA LEU A 302 -17.52 11.60 -9.16
C LEU A 302 -18.35 11.78 -7.87
N ASN A 303 -18.15 10.93 -6.86
CA ASN A 303 -18.89 11.01 -5.59
C ASN A 303 -18.69 12.35 -4.88
N VAL A 304 -17.50 12.94 -5.06
CA VAL A 304 -17.15 14.24 -4.47
C VAL A 304 -18.04 15.36 -5.02
N GLU A 305 -18.47 15.26 -6.29
CA GLU A 305 -19.36 16.24 -6.92
C GLU A 305 -20.73 16.28 -6.23
N THR A 306 -21.20 15.14 -5.70
CA THR A 306 -22.46 15.11 -4.96
C THR A 306 -22.39 15.95 -3.69
N PHE A 307 -21.24 15.94 -2.99
CA PHE A 307 -21.05 16.80 -1.82
C PHE A 307 -20.93 18.28 -2.17
N PHE A 308 -20.27 18.61 -3.28
CA PHE A 308 -20.22 19.99 -3.78
C PHE A 308 -21.60 20.49 -4.20
N PHE A 309 -22.38 19.66 -4.88
CA PHE A 309 -23.75 19.99 -5.26
C PHE A 309 -24.63 20.24 -4.02
N ILE A 310 -24.62 19.33 -3.04
CA ILE A 310 -25.38 19.50 -1.79
C ILE A 310 -24.96 20.80 -1.07
N SER A 311 -23.65 21.07 -1.00
CA SER A 311 -23.12 22.27 -0.35
C SER A 311 -23.56 23.54 -1.08
N ALA A 312 -23.47 23.56 -2.42
CA ALA A 312 -23.90 24.68 -3.24
C ALA A 312 -25.41 24.97 -3.06
N VAL A 313 -26.26 23.94 -3.10
CA VAL A 313 -27.70 24.09 -2.90
C VAL A 313 -28.02 24.59 -1.50
N LEU A 314 -27.37 24.06 -0.46
CA LEU A 314 -27.58 24.51 0.92
C LEU A 314 -27.17 25.97 1.12
N VAL A 315 -26.06 26.40 0.51
CA VAL A 315 -25.61 27.80 0.54
C VAL A 315 -26.61 28.70 -0.18
N SER A 316 -27.02 28.36 -1.41
CA SER A 316 -28.01 29.15 -2.16
C SER A 316 -29.36 29.22 -1.45
N TYR A 317 -29.83 28.12 -0.87
CA TYR A 317 -31.05 28.07 -0.06
C TYR A 317 -30.93 28.95 1.19
N GLY A 318 -29.79 28.89 1.88
CA GLY A 318 -29.50 29.76 3.03
C GLY A 318 -29.52 31.24 2.65
N VAL A 319 -28.86 31.62 1.55
CA VAL A 319 -28.81 33.01 1.06
C VAL A 319 -30.20 33.53 0.69
N THR A 320 -31.00 32.74 -0.01
CA THR A 320 -32.38 33.12 -0.39
C THR A 320 -33.31 33.30 0.81
N LYS A 321 -33.04 32.63 1.94
CA LYS A 321 -33.76 32.85 3.20
C LYS A 321 -33.35 34.11 3.94
N VAL A 322 -32.12 34.60 3.76
CA VAL A 322 -31.67 35.87 4.33
C VAL A 322 -32.17 37.02 3.44
N LYS A 323 -33.49 37.20 3.38
CA LYS A 323 -34.09 38.40 2.79
C LYS A 323 -33.76 39.61 3.68
N GLU A 324 -33.09 40.61 3.10
CA GLU A 324 -32.92 41.98 3.61
C GLU A 324 -31.79 42.33 4.61
N ARG A 325 -30.64 41.62 4.61
CA ARG A 325 -29.42 42.17 5.24
C ARG A 325 -28.23 42.13 4.29
N LYS A 326 -27.43 43.21 4.24
CA LYS A 326 -26.13 43.23 3.55
C LYS A 326 -25.33 42.01 4.04
N ILE A 327 -25.02 41.10 3.12
CA ILE A 327 -24.28 39.88 3.45
C ILE A 327 -22.87 40.29 3.85
N ASN A 328 -22.55 40.17 5.14
CA ASN A 328 -21.17 40.25 5.59
C ASN A 328 -20.53 38.88 5.31
N ILE A 329 -19.80 38.79 4.19
CA ILE A 329 -19.18 37.55 3.70
C ILE A 329 -18.29 36.91 4.78
N PHE A 330 -17.54 37.71 5.55
CA PHE A 330 -16.68 37.19 6.61
C PHE A 330 -17.47 36.56 7.76
N LEU A 331 -18.63 37.12 8.11
CA LEU A 331 -19.48 36.57 9.17
C LEU A 331 -20.28 35.35 8.70
N TYR A 332 -20.54 35.22 7.40
CA TYR A 332 -21.23 34.08 6.81
C TYR A 332 -20.32 32.86 6.64
N ILE A 333 -19.03 33.08 6.33
CA ILE A 333 -18.02 32.02 6.24
C ILE A 333 -17.58 31.53 7.62
N ALA A 334 -17.62 32.39 8.64
CA ALA A 334 -17.14 32.09 10.00
C ALA A 334 -18.21 31.54 10.98
N ARG A 335 -19.44 31.27 10.52
CA ARG A 335 -20.55 30.77 11.35
C ARG A 335 -20.78 29.28 11.15
#